data_AF-A0A1S9MDF9-F1
#
_entry.id   AF-A0A1S9MDF9-F1
#
_cell.length_a   1.000
_cell.length_b   1.000
_cell.length_c   1.000
_cell.angle_alpha   90.00
_cell.angle_beta   90.00
_cell.angle_gamma   90.00
#
_symmetry.space_group_name_H-M   'P 1'
#
loop_
_entity.id
_entity.type
_entity.pdbx_description
1 polymer ?
#
loop_
_entity_poly.entity_id
_entity_poly.type
_entity_poly.pdbx_seq_one_letter_code
_entity_poly.pdbx_strand_id
1 'polypeptide(L)'
;MSTRIDAEKIEHELQQRLNNRMDSVRELVKSRQKVSDARDALGAAEDEDARRYQAALAAGWTVDELRSAGLGEPEKKLRVRKRAARSTTPTPKASEQGEQPAHHG
;
A
#
# COMPACT_ATOMS: atom_id res chain seq x y z
N MET A 1 7.60 -45.24 -33.61
CA MET A 1 6.16 -44.92 -33.49
C MET A 1 6.00 -43.44 -33.78
N SER A 2 5.45 -43.08 -34.95
CA SER A 2 5.25 -41.67 -35.30
C SER A 2 4.08 -41.12 -34.50
N THR A 3 4.36 -40.27 -33.52
CA THR A 3 3.33 -39.57 -32.76
C THR A 3 2.59 -38.64 -33.72
N ARG A 4 1.36 -39.00 -34.11
CA ARG A 4 0.52 -38.12 -34.92
C ARG A 4 0.17 -36.91 -34.06
N ILE A 5 0.63 -35.73 -34.48
CA ILE A 5 0.28 -34.47 -33.85
C ILE A 5 -1.23 -34.25 -34.04
N ASP A 6 -1.96 -34.13 -32.94
CA ASP A 6 -3.39 -33.81 -32.93
C ASP A 6 -3.56 -32.31 -32.67
N ALA A 7 -3.87 -31.58 -33.73
CA ALA A 7 -3.94 -30.12 -33.69
C ALA A 7 -5.07 -29.62 -32.79
N GLU A 8 -6.22 -30.28 -32.78
CA GLU A 8 -7.39 -29.89 -31.97
C GLU A 8 -7.08 -30.04 -30.48
N LYS A 9 -6.39 -31.13 -30.11
CA LYS A 9 -5.95 -31.33 -28.73
C LYS A 9 -4.99 -30.24 -28.26
N ILE A 10 -4.01 -29.89 -29.09
CA ILE A 10 -3.02 -28.84 -28.76
C ILE A 10 -3.71 -27.49 -28.62
N GLU A 11 -4.63 -27.15 -29.53
CA GLU A 11 -5.40 -25.91 -29.47
C GLU A 11 -6.22 -25.82 -28.18
N HIS A 12 -6.94 -26.89 -27.84
CA HIS A 12 -7.71 -26.94 -26.60
C HIS A 12 -6.82 -26.77 -25.36
N GLU A 13 -5.66 -27.44 -25.30
CA GLU A 13 -4.71 -27.29 -24.19
C GLU A 13 -4.17 -25.85 -24.07
N LEU A 14 -3.87 -25.19 -25.20
CA LEU A 14 -3.42 -23.80 -25.22
C LEU A 14 -4.53 -22.85 -24.76
N GLN A 15 -5.77 -23.06 -25.21
CA GLN A 15 -6.91 -22.26 -24.80
C GLN A 15 -7.19 -22.41 -23.30
N GLN A 16 -7.18 -23.64 -22.77
CA GLN A 16 -7.36 -23.89 -21.34
C GLN A 16 -6.26 -23.19 -20.52
N ARG A 17 -5.00 -23.27 -20.97
CA ARG A 17 -3.90 -22.56 -20.31
C ARG A 17 -4.09 -21.05 -20.32
N LEU A 18 -4.56 -20.48 -21.44
CA LEU A 18 -4.85 -19.05 -21.54
C LEU A 18 -5.98 -18.66 -20.58
N ASN A 19 -7.08 -19.43 -20.56
CA ASN A 19 -8.20 -19.19 -19.66
C ASN A 19 -7.76 -19.19 -18.20
N ASN A 20 -6.99 -20.20 -17.77
CA ASN A 20 -6.47 -20.28 -16.40
C ASN A 20 -5.61 -19.06 -16.02
N ARG A 21 -4.79 -18.57 -16.96
CA ARG A 21 -4.00 -17.34 -16.75
C ARG A 21 -4.91 -16.11 -16.63
N MET A 22 -5.91 -16.00 -17.49
CA MET A 22 -6.87 -14.88 -17.45
C MET A 22 -7.67 -14.87 -16.15
N ASP A 23 -8.11 -16.03 -15.67
CA ASP A 23 -8.82 -16.16 -14.40
C ASP A 23 -7.92 -15.80 -13.21
N SER A 24 -6.65 -16.21 -13.23
CA SER A 24 -5.68 -15.80 -12.21
C SER A 24 -5.53 -14.26 -12.13
N VAL A 25 -5.48 -13.58 -13.28
CA VAL A 25 -5.40 -12.11 -13.34
C VAL A 25 -6.71 -11.47 -12.87
N ARG A 26 -7.87 -12.02 -13.24
CA ARG A 26 -9.18 -11.54 -12.77
C ARG A 26 -9.29 -11.62 -11.24
N GLU A 27 -8.87 -12.72 -10.64
CA GLU A 27 -8.87 -12.87 -9.18
C GLU A 27 -7.88 -11.91 -8.51
N LEU A 28 -6.70 -11.69 -9.10
CA LEU A 28 -5.77 -10.67 -8.60
C LEU A 28 -6.38 -9.27 -8.62
N VAL A 29 -7.06 -8.89 -9.71
CA VAL A 29 -7.73 -7.59 -9.82
C VAL A 29 -8.81 -7.45 -8.75
N LYS A 30 -9.65 -8.48 -8.55
CA LYS A 30 -10.65 -8.49 -7.46
C LYS A 30 -10.01 -8.32 -6.09
N SER A 31 -8.91 -9.03 -5.83
CA SER A 31 -8.18 -8.88 -4.56
C SER A 31 -7.62 -7.48 -4.38
N ARG A 32 -7.09 -6.86 -5.45
CA ARG A 32 -6.57 -5.49 -5.39
C ARG A 32 -7.68 -4.48 -5.15
N GLN A 33 -8.85 -4.67 -5.76
CA GLN A 33 -10.00 -3.81 -5.50
C GLN A 33 -10.42 -3.90 -4.03
N LYS A 34 -10.57 -5.11 -3.48
CA LYS A 34 -10.87 -5.31 -2.05
C LYS A 34 -9.87 -4.63 -1.12
N VAL A 35 -8.58 -4.64 -1.46
CA VAL A 35 -7.55 -3.93 -0.69
C VAL A 35 -7.73 -2.41 -0.79
N SER A 36 -8.11 -1.88 -1.95
CA SER A 36 -8.42 -0.46 -2.09
C SER A 36 -9.64 -0.09 -1.24
N ASP A 37 -10.75 -0.82 -1.39
CA ASP A 37 -11.99 -0.56 -0.66
C ASP A 37 -11.78 -0.62 0.86
N ALA A 38 -10.98 -1.59 1.33
CA ALA A 38 -10.65 -1.71 2.75
C ALA A 38 -9.81 -0.53 3.27
N ARG A 39 -8.92 0.03 2.45
CA ARG A 39 -8.13 1.22 2.82
C ARG A 39 -9.02 2.46 2.89
N ASP A 40 -9.96 2.58 1.97
CA ASP A 40 -10.91 3.70 1.96
C ASP A 40 -11.84 3.62 3.18
N ALA A 41 -12.38 2.43 3.48
CA ALA A 41 -13.17 2.18 4.68
C ALA A 41 -12.38 2.46 5.97
N LEU A 42 -11.11 2.05 6.02
CA LEU A 42 -10.22 2.38 7.15
C LEU A 42 -10.04 3.89 7.29
N GLY A 43 -9.82 4.62 6.19
CA GLY A 43 -9.71 6.07 6.21
C GLY A 43 -10.95 6.76 6.77
N ALA A 44 -12.13 6.33 6.33
CA ALA A 44 -13.40 6.86 6.84
C ALA A 44 -13.62 6.55 8.32
N ALA A 45 -13.27 5.34 8.77
CA ALA A 45 -13.36 4.95 10.18
C ALA A 45 -12.39 5.77 11.05
N GLU A 46 -11.15 5.97 10.57
CA GLU A 46 -10.13 6.81 11.20
C GLU A 46 -10.58 8.28 11.34
N ASP A 47 -11.30 8.81 10.35
CA ASP A 47 -11.85 10.17 10.37
C ASP A 47 -12.96 10.32 11.40
N GLU A 48 -13.89 9.36 11.45
CA GLU A 48 -14.96 9.38 12.43
C GLU A 48 -14.43 9.19 13.85
N ASP A 49 -13.45 8.31 14.07
CA ASP A 49 -12.76 8.17 15.35
C ASP A 49 -12.15 9.50 15.82
N ALA A 50 -11.38 10.16 14.96
CA ALA A 50 -10.80 11.47 15.26
C ALA A 50 -11.88 12.51 15.59
N ARG A 51 -12.99 12.52 14.85
CA ARG A 51 -14.13 13.42 15.09
C ARG A 51 -14.78 13.15 16.45
N ARG A 52 -15.00 11.89 16.82
CA ARG A 52 -15.59 11.52 18.12
C ARG A 52 -14.66 11.83 19.28
N TYR A 53 -13.37 11.60 19.11
CA TYR A 53 -12.38 12.01 20.10
C TYR A 53 -12.41 13.53 20.31
N GLN A 54 -12.47 14.34 19.24
CA GLN A 54 -12.61 15.79 19.39
C GLN A 54 -13.95 16.20 20.04
N ALA A 55 -15.05 15.51 19.73
CA ALA A 55 -16.33 15.75 20.37
C ALA A 55 -16.30 15.44 21.87
N ALA A 56 -15.58 14.40 22.30
CA ALA A 56 -15.36 14.09 23.71
C ALA A 56 -14.59 15.23 24.42
N LEU A 57 -13.51 15.73 23.80
CA LEU A 57 -12.78 16.88 24.34
C LEU A 57 -13.68 18.13 24.43
N ALA A 58 -14.50 18.38 23.42
CA ALA A 58 -15.45 19.51 23.42
C ALA A 58 -16.55 19.35 24.49
N ALA A 59 -16.90 18.11 24.85
CA ALA A 59 -17.81 17.79 25.94
C ALA A 59 -17.17 17.89 27.35
N GLY A 60 -15.89 18.28 27.43
CA GLY A 60 -15.18 18.50 28.69
C GLY A 60 -14.37 17.32 29.20
N TRP A 61 -14.26 16.23 28.42
CA TRP A 61 -13.35 15.13 28.77
C TRP A 61 -11.90 15.57 28.59
N THR A 62 -11.06 15.23 29.55
CA THR A 62 -9.62 15.45 29.44
C THR A 62 -8.93 14.30 28.72
N VAL A 63 -7.77 14.58 28.15
CA VAL A 63 -6.94 13.56 27.45
C VAL A 63 -6.53 12.44 28.41
N ASP A 64 -6.24 12.76 29.68
CA ASP A 64 -5.81 11.77 30.66
C ASP A 64 -6.96 10.88 31.12
N GLU A 65 -8.19 11.40 31.21
CA GLU A 65 -9.39 10.59 31.47
C GLU A 65 -9.68 9.63 30.32
N LEU A 66 -9.61 10.11 29.07
CA LEU A 66 -9.78 9.25 27.89
C LEU A 66 -8.69 8.16 27.84
N ARG A 67 -7.43 8.52 28.13
CA ARG A 67 -6.33 7.56 28.22
C ARG A 67 -6.53 6.53 29.33
N SER A 68 -6.99 6.96 30.50
CA SER A 68 -7.31 6.07 31.63
C SER A 68 -8.43 5.09 31.28
N ALA A 69 -9.41 5.54 30.48
CA ALA A 69 -10.48 4.70 29.93
C ALA A 69 -10.04 3.79 28.77
N GLY A 70 -8.77 3.85 28.35
CA GLY A 70 -8.23 3.08 27.22
C GLY A 70 -8.51 3.71 25.84
N LEU A 71 -9.15 4.87 25.77
CA LEU A 71 -9.40 5.64 24.57
C LEU A 71 -8.24 6.62 24.34
N GLY A 72 -7.12 6.06 23.90
CA GLY A 72 -5.91 6.82 23.58
C GLY A 72 -6.07 7.74 22.35
N GLU A 73 -4.95 8.30 21.90
CA GLU A 73 -4.97 9.20 20.74
C GLU A 73 -5.32 8.46 19.44
N PRO A 74 -6.16 9.02 18.55
CA PRO A 74 -6.59 8.38 17.31
C PRO A 74 -5.43 7.87 16.45
N GLU A 75 -5.58 6.67 15.87
CA GLU A 75 -4.51 6.01 15.10
C GLU A 75 -4.07 6.87 13.89
N LYS A 76 -5.01 7.60 13.28
CA LYS A 76 -4.71 8.56 12.20
C LYS A 76 -3.64 9.58 12.60
N LYS A 77 -3.73 10.14 13.82
CA LYS A 77 -2.79 11.14 14.34
C LYS A 77 -1.40 10.54 14.55
N LEU A 78 -1.35 9.32 15.10
CA LEU A 78 -0.11 8.57 15.27
C LEU A 78 0.57 8.27 13.93
N ARG A 79 -0.21 7.88 12.92
CA ARG A 79 0.30 7.54 11.58
C ARG A 79 0.86 8.75 10.85
N VAL A 80 0.19 9.90 10.91
CA VAL A 80 0.67 11.16 10.32
C VAL A 80 1.98 11.59 10.98
N ARG A 81 2.07 11.57 12.33
CA ARG A 81 3.31 11.89 13.06
C ARG A 81 4.47 10.98 12.64
N LYS A 82 4.22 9.67 12.49
CA LYS A 82 5.23 8.69 12.05
C LYS A 82 5.71 8.90 10.61
N ARG A 83 4.84 9.40 9.71
CA ARG A 83 5.23 9.77 8.34
C ARG A 83 6.08 11.04 8.32
N ALA A 84 5.69 12.07 9.08
CA ALA A 84 6.45 13.32 9.17
C ALA A 84 7.89 13.07 9.68
N ALA A 85 8.06 12.25 10.72
CA ALA A 85 9.37 11.90 11.27
C ALA A 85 10.30 11.15 10.30
N ARG A 86 9.75 10.50 9.26
CA ARG A 86 10.54 9.77 8.25
C ARG A 86 11.00 10.69 7.10
N SER A 87 10.29 11.78 6.88
CA SER A 87 10.58 12.77 5.83
C SER A 87 11.68 13.75 6.21
N THR A 88 12.12 13.79 7.46
CA THR A 88 13.18 14.69 7.94
C THR A 88 14.59 14.09 7.87
N THR A 89 14.78 12.95 7.21
CA THR A 89 16.13 12.43 6.96
C THR A 89 16.74 13.27 5.82
N PRO A 90 17.83 14.03 6.05
CA PRO A 90 18.45 14.82 5.00
C PRO A 90 19.12 13.86 4.02
N THR A 91 18.66 13.88 2.76
CA THR A 91 19.37 13.28 1.63
C THR A 91 20.78 13.89 1.57
N PRO A 92 21.88 13.10 1.59
CA PRO A 92 23.19 13.66 1.34
C PRO A 92 23.19 14.20 -0.09
N LYS A 93 23.42 15.50 -0.24
CA LYS A 93 23.71 16.12 -1.54
C LYS A 93 24.93 15.42 -2.12
N ALA A 94 24.77 14.79 -3.28
CA ALA A 94 25.88 14.43 -4.13
C ALA A 94 26.52 15.74 -4.62
N SER A 95 27.65 16.10 -4.03
CA SER A 95 28.52 17.16 -4.52
C SER A 95 29.24 16.65 -5.77
N GLU A 96 29.00 17.30 -6.90
CA GLU A 96 29.92 17.32 -8.03
C GLU A 96 31.31 17.77 -7.57
N GLN A 97 32.37 17.02 -7.92
CA GLN A 97 33.67 17.51 -8.44
C GLN A 97 34.72 16.40 -8.41
N GLY A 98 35.39 16.17 -9.55
CA GLY A 98 36.53 15.26 -9.64
C GLY A 98 36.94 14.90 -11.08
N GLU A 99 37.36 15.90 -11.85
CA GLU A 99 38.47 15.84 -12.83
C GLU A 99 38.66 14.54 -13.67
N GLN A 100 38.35 14.60 -14.97
CA GLN A 100 38.91 13.66 -15.95
C GLN A 100 40.23 14.22 -16.50
N PRO A 101 41.39 13.56 -16.32
CA PRO A 101 42.59 13.94 -17.04
C PRO A 101 42.65 13.24 -18.39
N ALA A 102 42.97 14.04 -19.41
CA ALA A 102 43.39 13.57 -20.73
C ALA A 102 44.67 12.73 -20.62
N HIS A 103 44.79 11.64 -21.39
CA HIS A 103 46.08 11.01 -21.69
C HIS A 103 46.24 10.83 -23.19
N HIS A 104 47.26 11.51 -23.71
CA HIS A 104 47.85 11.41 -25.04
C HIS A 104 48.84 10.24 -25.07
N GLY A 105 48.97 9.54 -26.20
CA GLY A 105 49.99 8.51 -26.42
C GLY A 105 49.68 7.63 -27.61
#